data_AF-A0A3B8T300-F1
#
_entry.id   AF-A0A3B8T300-F1
#
_cell.length_a   1.000
_cell.length_b   1.000
_cell.length_c   1.000
_cell.angle_alpha   90.00
_cell.angle_beta   90.00
_cell.angle_gamma   90.00
#
_symmetry.space_group_name_H-M   'P 1'
#
loop_
_entity.id
_entity.type
_entity.pdbx_description
1 polymer ?
#
loop_
_entity_poly.entity_id
_entity_poly.type
_entity_poly.pdbx_seq_one_letter_code
_entity_poly.pdbx_strand_id
1 'polypeptide(L)'
;LDQVPLHEVLPGSHLQLGCFDLEWVTLTHSIPEPNALVIQTAGRCVFHTGDWKLDPHPLQGDHYDDRRLLALGESGVEFVVGDSTNATVEGWSGSEAECHKALLEVIAKQPNRVAV
;
A
#
# COMPACT_ATOMS: atom_id res chain seq x y z
N LEU A 1 -9.56 18.98 14.80
CA LEU A 1 -10.47 17.81 14.80
C LEU A 1 -11.91 18.23 15.12
N ASP A 2 -12.15 19.34 15.83
CA ASP A 2 -13.51 19.74 16.25
C ASP A 2 -14.34 20.48 15.18
N GLN A 3 -13.82 20.66 13.96
CA GLN A 3 -14.46 21.44 12.90
C GLN A 3 -15.05 20.57 11.76
N VAL A 4 -14.70 19.28 11.71
CA VAL A 4 -15.16 18.33 10.69
C VAL A 4 -15.26 16.93 11.30
N PRO A 5 -16.31 16.15 10.97
CA PRO A 5 -16.41 14.78 11.43
C PRO A 5 -15.26 13.93 10.86
N LEU A 6 -14.58 13.18 11.73
CA LEU A 6 -13.58 12.20 11.34
C LEU A 6 -14.26 10.84 11.21
N HIS A 7 -14.07 10.18 10.07
CA HIS A 7 -14.52 8.81 9.84
C HIS A 7 -13.30 7.90 9.77
N GLU A 8 -13.07 7.14 10.83
CA GLU A 8 -12.03 6.13 10.86
C GLU A 8 -12.45 4.93 10.02
N VAL A 9 -11.54 4.47 9.16
CA VAL A 9 -11.71 3.30 8.29
C VAL A 9 -10.50 2.39 8.49
N LEU A 10 -10.77 1.13 8.78
CA LEU A 10 -9.72 0.14 9.02
C LEU A 10 -9.30 -0.52 7.69
N PRO A 11 -8.08 -1.07 7.59
CA PRO A 11 -7.70 -1.91 6.45
C PRO A 11 -8.71 -3.05 6.23
N GLY A 12 -9.02 -3.36 4.97
CA GLY A 12 -10.04 -4.35 4.62
C GLY A 12 -11.50 -3.91 4.82
N SER A 13 -11.74 -2.64 5.20
CA SER A 13 -13.11 -2.14 5.40
C SER A 13 -13.85 -1.92 4.08
N HIS A 14 -15.17 -1.96 4.17
CA HIS A 14 -16.08 -1.52 3.12
C HIS A 14 -16.93 -0.34 3.60
N LEU A 15 -17.20 0.62 2.72
CA LEU A 15 -18.02 1.79 3.03
C LEU A 15 -18.84 2.24 1.82
N GLN A 16 -20.16 2.39 2.03
CA GLN A 16 -21.04 3.04 1.07
C GLN A 16 -21.05 4.56 1.30
N LEU A 17 -20.64 5.33 0.29
CA LEU A 17 -20.71 6.80 0.28
C LEU A 17 -21.50 7.29 -0.94
N GLY A 18 -22.80 7.55 -0.76
CA GLY A 18 -23.67 7.97 -1.87
C GLY A 18 -23.70 6.91 -2.98
N CYS A 19 -23.27 7.27 -4.19
CA CYS A 19 -23.19 6.35 -5.34
C CYS A 19 -21.88 5.56 -5.44
N PHE A 20 -21.03 5.61 -4.40
CA PHE A 20 -19.76 4.88 -4.33
C PHE A 20 -19.85 3.77 -3.29
N ASP A 21 -19.56 2.55 -3.72
CA ASP A 21 -19.24 1.43 -2.84
C ASP A 21 -17.71 1.27 -2.83
N LEU A 22 -17.11 1.48 -1.67
CA LEU A 22 -15.66 1.58 -1.48
C LEU A 22 -15.17 0.39 -0.67
N GLU A 23 -14.06 -0.18 -1.10
CA GLU A 23 -13.32 -1.22 -0.38
C GLU A 23 -11.85 -0.83 -0.25
N TRP A 24 -11.32 -0.93 0.96
CA TRP A 24 -9.91 -0.72 1.24
C TRP A 24 -9.18 -2.06 1.15
N VAL A 25 -8.16 -2.13 0.29
CA VAL A 25 -7.34 -3.34 0.10
C VAL A 25 -5.96 -3.07 0.66
N THR A 26 -5.55 -3.85 1.67
CA THR A 26 -4.25 -3.69 2.34
C THR A 26 -3.10 -3.83 1.37
N LEU A 27 -2.15 -2.90 1.42
CA LEU A 27 -0.91 -2.91 0.65
C LEU A 27 0.31 -2.82 1.58
N THR A 28 1.51 -2.89 1.01
CA THR A 28 2.75 -2.52 1.69
C THR A 28 3.28 -1.20 1.15
N HIS A 29 3.80 -0.35 2.03
CA HIS A 29 4.46 0.90 1.67
C HIS A 29 5.43 1.35 2.78
N SER A 30 5.90 2.60 2.72
CA SER A 30 6.84 3.19 3.69
C SER A 30 6.19 3.64 5.02
N ILE A 31 4.87 3.51 5.15
CA ILE A 31 4.09 3.84 6.35
C ILE A 31 3.21 2.65 6.76
N PRO A 32 2.76 2.56 8.02
CA PRO A 32 1.77 1.56 8.43
C PRO A 32 0.41 1.81 7.78
N GLU A 33 -0.36 0.72 7.65
CA GLU A 33 -1.75 0.71 7.13
C GLU A 33 -1.97 1.39 5.76
N PRO A 34 -1.08 1.23 4.75
CA PRO A 34 -1.34 1.74 3.42
C PRO A 34 -2.38 0.86 2.72
N ASN A 35 -3.26 1.48 1.94
CA ASN A 35 -4.37 0.79 1.28
C ASN A 35 -4.58 1.28 -0.14
N ALA A 36 -4.91 0.37 -1.04
CA ALA A 36 -5.61 0.69 -2.27
C ALA A 36 -7.11 0.88 -2.01
N LEU A 37 -7.80 1.46 -3.00
CA LEU A 37 -9.25 1.57 -3.03
C LEU A 37 -9.81 0.84 -4.26
N VAL A 38 -10.72 -0.10 -4.03
CA VAL A 38 -11.65 -0.56 -5.06
C VAL A 38 -12.90 0.29 -4.96
N ILE A 39 -13.24 0.96 -6.05
CA ILE A 39 -14.34 1.93 -6.13
C ILE A 39 -15.34 1.40 -7.14
N GLN A 40 -16.48 0.95 -6.64
CA GLN A 40 -17.62 0.55 -7.45
C GLN A 40 -18.58 1.73 -7.59
N THR A 41 -18.83 2.16 -8.82
CA THR A 41 -19.75 3.26 -9.09
C THR A 41 -20.31 3.18 -10.51
N ALA A 42 -21.59 3.52 -10.69
CA ALA A 42 -22.27 3.48 -11.98
C ALA A 42 -22.10 2.14 -12.75
N GLY A 43 -22.00 1.02 -12.02
CA GLY A 43 -21.77 -0.31 -12.59
C GLY A 43 -20.37 -0.50 -13.17
N ARG A 44 -19.36 0.25 -12.70
CA ARG A 44 -17.96 0.19 -13.10
C ARG A 44 -17.07 0.01 -11.88
N CYS A 45 -16.00 -0.76 -12.04
CA CYS A 45 -14.94 -0.94 -11.07
C CYS A 45 -13.72 -0.09 -11.43
N VAL A 46 -13.34 0.81 -10.52
CA VAL A 46 -12.08 1.55 -10.57
C VAL A 46 -11.17 1.04 -9.46
N PHE A 47 -9.96 0.62 -9.81
CA PHE A 47 -8.92 0.29 -8.84
C PHE A 47 -7.93 1.45 -8.73
N HIS A 48 -7.89 2.11 -7.58
CA HIS A 48 -6.90 3.14 -7.27
C HIS A 48 -5.83 2.52 -6.38
N THR A 49 -4.60 2.41 -6.87
CA THR A 49 -3.53 1.72 -6.12
C THR A 49 -3.16 2.45 -4.84
N GLY A 50 -3.29 3.78 -4.83
CA GLY A 50 -2.58 4.60 -3.85
C GLY A 50 -1.07 4.44 -4.04
N ASP A 51 -0.29 4.88 -3.06
CA ASP A 51 1.16 4.69 -3.04
C ASP A 51 1.47 3.28 -2.52
N TRP A 52 2.34 2.55 -3.22
CA TRP A 52 2.51 1.13 -2.94
C TRP A 52 3.88 0.58 -3.33
N LYS A 53 4.22 -0.54 -2.72
CA LYS A 53 5.19 -1.52 -3.23
C LYS A 53 4.65 -2.93 -2.93
N LEU A 54 5.16 -3.96 -3.59
CA LEU A 54 4.92 -5.36 -3.22
C LEU A 54 6.12 -5.87 -2.44
N ASP A 55 6.19 -5.50 -1.16
CA ASP A 55 7.26 -5.95 -0.27
C ASP A 55 6.95 -7.38 0.20
N PRO A 56 7.79 -8.38 -0.10
CA PRO A 56 7.57 -9.75 0.38
C PRO A 56 7.87 -9.91 1.87
N HIS A 57 8.63 -8.99 2.47
CA HIS A 57 9.08 -9.06 3.86
C HIS A 57 8.98 -7.67 4.53
N PRO A 58 7.76 -7.08 4.63
CA PRO A 58 7.59 -5.80 5.29
C PRO A 58 7.97 -5.91 6.76
N LEU A 59 8.63 -4.87 7.30
CA LEU A 59 9.03 -4.83 8.71
C LEU A 59 7.95 -4.22 9.61
N GLN A 60 7.12 -3.35 9.06
CA GLN A 60 6.07 -2.65 9.79
C GLN A 60 4.75 -2.71 9.01
N GLY A 61 3.65 -2.92 9.72
CA GLY A 61 2.33 -3.13 9.13
C GLY A 61 2.11 -4.57 8.67
N ASP A 62 0.94 -4.79 8.10
CA ASP A 62 0.56 -6.08 7.52
C ASP A 62 1.21 -6.28 6.14
N HIS A 63 1.24 -7.53 5.69
CA HIS A 63 1.56 -7.84 4.30
C HIS A 63 0.43 -7.38 3.38
N TYR A 64 0.74 -7.10 2.11
CA TYR A 64 -0.29 -6.77 1.13
C TYR A 64 -1.24 -7.97 0.93
N ASP A 65 -2.52 -7.70 0.68
CA ASP A 65 -3.53 -8.75 0.48
C ASP A 65 -3.45 -9.32 -0.95
N ASP A 66 -2.51 -10.24 -1.13
CA ASP A 66 -2.26 -10.94 -2.40
C ASP A 66 -3.51 -11.67 -2.91
N ARG A 67 -4.25 -12.32 -2.01
CA ARG A 67 -5.49 -13.04 -2.35
C ARG A 67 -6.53 -12.10 -2.90
N ARG A 68 -6.75 -10.94 -2.25
CA ARG A 68 -7.75 -9.98 -2.71
C ARG A 68 -7.37 -9.34 -4.03
N LEU A 69 -6.09 -9.01 -4.23
CA LEU A 69 -5.57 -8.46 -5.48
C LEU A 69 -5.73 -9.46 -6.65
N LEU A 70 -5.44 -10.74 -6.43
CA LEU A 70 -5.67 -11.79 -7.42
C LEU A 70 -7.15 -11.93 -7.76
N ALA A 71 -8.02 -12.00 -6.74
CA ALA A 71 -9.47 -12.07 -6.95
C ALA A 71 -10.02 -10.84 -7.70
N LEU A 72 -9.44 -9.66 -7.47
CA LEU A 72 -9.80 -8.43 -8.19
C LEU A 72 -9.43 -8.52 -9.68
N GLY A 73 -8.24 -9.06 -9.98
CA GLY A 73 -7.81 -9.32 -11.35
C GLY A 73 -8.72 -10.32 -12.07
N GLU A 74 -9.18 -11.36 -11.37
CA GLU A 74 -10.11 -12.36 -11.90
C GLU A 74 -11.53 -11.81 -12.12
N SER A 75 -12.03 -10.96 -11.21
CA SER A 75 -13.35 -10.33 -11.33
C SER A 75 -13.41 -9.28 -12.45
N GLY A 76 -12.26 -8.74 -12.84
CA GLY A 76 -12.13 -7.67 -13.82
C GLY A 76 -12.19 -6.28 -13.19
N VAL A 77 -11.38 -5.37 -13.75
CA VAL A 77 -11.30 -3.96 -13.39
C VAL A 77 -11.39 -3.15 -14.68
N GLU A 78 -12.30 -2.18 -14.76
CA GLU A 78 -12.43 -1.34 -15.94
C GLU A 78 -11.37 -0.25 -16.02
N PHE A 79 -10.99 0.34 -14.88
CA PHE A 79 -10.01 1.42 -14.83
C PHE A 79 -9.02 1.23 -13.69
N VAL A 80 -7.75 1.50 -13.97
CA VAL A 80 -6.69 1.55 -12.95
C VAL A 80 -6.14 2.96 -12.86
N VAL A 81 -6.12 3.52 -11.66
CA VAL A 81 -5.38 4.73 -11.32
C VAL A 81 -4.16 4.29 -10.52
N GLY A 82 -3.01 4.28 -11.19
CA GLY A 82 -1.78 3.70 -10.65
C GLY A 82 -0.75 4.74 -10.23
N ASP A 83 -0.02 4.43 -9.16
CA ASP A 83 1.23 5.11 -8.80
C ASP A 83 2.29 4.88 -9.88
N SER A 84 2.85 5.98 -10.39
CA SER A 84 3.84 6.00 -11.46
C SER A 84 5.23 6.44 -10.98
N THR A 85 5.46 6.56 -9.68
CA THR A 85 6.71 7.11 -9.09
C THR A 85 7.96 6.43 -9.65
N ASN A 86 7.93 5.10 -9.76
CA ASN A 86 9.04 4.29 -10.28
C ASN A 86 8.75 3.66 -11.64
N ALA A 87 7.78 4.16 -12.41
CA ALA A 87 7.37 3.55 -13.69
C ALA A 87 8.49 3.50 -14.75
N THR A 88 9.50 4.35 -14.64
CA THR A 88 10.66 4.38 -15.56
C THR A 88 11.88 3.62 -15.01
N VAL A 89 11.77 3.00 -13.84
CA VAL A 89 12.85 2.26 -13.19
C VAL A 89 12.64 0.78 -13.47
N GLU A 90 13.62 0.12 -14.10
CA GLU A 90 13.54 -1.31 -14.38
C GLU A 90 13.68 -2.15 -13.11
N GLY A 91 13.06 -3.34 -13.10
CA GLY A 91 13.13 -4.29 -12.00
C GLY A 91 12.02 -4.08 -10.96
N TRP A 92 12.35 -4.31 -9.70
CA TRP A 92 11.44 -4.20 -8.57
C TRP A 92 12.08 -3.42 -7.42
N SER A 93 11.24 -2.81 -6.58
CA SER A 93 11.70 -2.20 -5.33
C SER A 93 12.11 -3.30 -4.34
N GLY A 94 13.27 -3.13 -3.69
CA GLY A 94 13.75 -4.05 -2.66
C GLY A 94 12.88 -4.05 -1.41
N SER A 95 13.07 -5.07 -0.58
CA SER A 95 12.34 -5.21 0.68
C SER A 95 12.89 -4.30 1.76
N GLU A 96 12.03 -3.81 2.66
CA GLU A 96 12.46 -3.08 3.85
C GLU A 96 13.35 -3.96 4.76
N ALA A 97 13.13 -5.28 4.77
CA ALA A 97 13.98 -6.22 5.50
C ALA A 97 15.43 -6.23 4.97
N GLU A 98 15.62 -6.08 3.65
CA GLU A 98 16.94 -5.98 3.04
C GLU A 98 17.62 -4.65 3.41
N CYS A 99 16.86 -3.55 3.36
CA CYS A 99 17.31 -2.22 3.80
C CYS A 99 17.78 -2.26 5.27
N HIS A 100 16.95 -2.80 6.17
CA HIS A 100 17.28 -2.94 7.60
C HIS A 100 18.55 -3.77 7.82
N LYS A 101 18.68 -4.92 7.13
CA LYS A 101 19.87 -5.76 7.24
C LYS A 101 21.13 -5.00 6.80
N ALA A 102 21.08 -4.33 5.65
CA ALA A 102 22.21 -3.59 5.12
C ALA A 102 22.60 -2.41 6.04
N LEU A 103 21.62 -1.67 6.56
CA LEU A 103 21.85 -0.61 7.53
C LEU A 103 22.51 -1.15 8.80
N LEU A 104 22.00 -2.25 9.36
CA LEU A 104 22.57 -2.88 10.55
C LEU A 104 24.04 -3.28 10.33
N GLU A 105 24.36 -3.89 9.19
CA GLU A 105 25.71 -4.30 8.84
C GLU A 105 26.68 -3.11 8.69
N VAL A 106 26.23 -2.00 8.12
CA VAL A 106 27.06 -0.80 7.93
C VAL A 106 27.28 -0.06 9.25
N ILE A 107 26.22 0.10 10.04
CA ILE A 107 26.25 0.81 11.33
C ILE A 107 27.12 0.05 12.33
N ALA A 108 26.98 -1.27 12.42
CA ALA A 108 27.73 -2.10 13.38
C ALA A 108 29.27 -2.05 13.19
N LYS A 109 29.74 -1.67 12.00
CA LYS A 109 31.17 -1.56 11.68
C LYS A 109 31.78 -0.22 12.09
N GLN A 110 30.97 0.76 12.49
CA GLN A 110 31.50 2.09 12.81
C GLN A 110 32.04 2.13 14.24
N PRO A 111 33.31 2.55 14.44
CA PRO A 111 33.93 2.56 15.78
C PRO A 111 33.48 3.73 16.65
N ASN A 112 32.74 4.68 16.08
CA ASN A 112 32.34 5.93 16.70
C ASN A 112 30.83 6.16 16.55
N ARG A 113 30.34 7.31 17.04
CA ARG A 113 28.92 7.70 16.90
C ARG A 113 28.49 7.71 15.43
N VAL A 114 27.27 7.23 15.21
CA VAL A 114 26.59 7.22 13.92
C VAL A 114 25.36 8.14 14.02
N ALA A 115 25.11 8.92 12.97
CA ALA A 115 23.88 9.68 12.76
C ALA A 115 23.20 9.15 11.48
N VAL A 116 21.88 8.99 11.52
CA VAL A 116 21.03 8.49 10.44
C VAL A 116 19.99 9.56 10.12
#